data_AF-A0A1F6M458-F1
#
_entry.id   AF-A0A1F6M458-F1
#
_cell.length_a   1.000
_cell.length_b   1.000
_cell.length_c   1.000
_cell.angle_alpha   90.00
_cell.angle_beta   90.00
_cell.angle_gamma   90.00
#
_symmetry.space_group_name_H-M   'P 1'
#
loop_
_entity.id
_entity.type
_entity.pdbx_description
1 polymer ?
#
loop_
_entity_poly.entity_id
_entity_poly.type
_entity_poly.pdbx_seq_one_letter_code
_entity_poly.pdbx_strand_id
1 'polypeptide(L)'
;MEDLETSIQNIKKGFDASSKEKLLCLSTTANLNNPDVFFGGIRETTTSIAGNIIVRTLDTIEYIIETFDGYVSYFLIDCEIKNEVPNLEAYALTRIHKSKILVYKPNDFTVASLDMLLACTRGSLRGKKVAIVGLGNVGAKIALQLCERGANILVYERAQERMKAVIVGLNITKRSDTEIVGFSTLLDAVQNADIVLGCTPGIPAIDEKVIECIKENAMIIDVGNGTLTENGIIEAKKRNMEIHVLSSFGGYIGMIENWLFQRKMLEGIRQKKFEGFAVIVPGILGARYDILVDSIENITRVIGLCDGKGDIMPIAEAKKFLQEVQETPENKDTLETIKQLYL
;
A
#
# COMPACT_ATOMS: atom_id res chain seq x y z
N MET A 1 31.72 -2.51 -4.38
CA MET A 1 32.15 -2.11 -3.01
C MET A 1 32.27 -0.59 -2.90
N GLU A 2 33.07 0.08 -3.74
CA GLU A 2 33.23 1.55 -3.72
C GLU A 2 31.92 2.35 -3.90
N ASP A 3 31.06 1.91 -4.82
CA ASP A 3 29.74 2.53 -5.04
C ASP A 3 28.76 2.34 -3.87
N LEU A 4 28.84 1.19 -3.19
CA LEU A 4 28.03 0.90 -2.01
C LEU A 4 28.46 1.78 -0.84
N GLU A 5 29.76 1.89 -0.59
CA GLU A 5 30.27 2.72 0.50
C GLU A 5 29.92 4.19 0.30
N THR A 6 30.07 4.70 -0.93
CA THR A 6 29.63 6.05 -1.29
C THR A 6 28.13 6.25 -1.04
N SER A 7 27.31 5.27 -1.41
CA SER A 7 25.86 5.30 -1.16
C SER A 7 25.54 5.32 0.34
N ILE A 8 26.22 4.51 1.14
CA ILE A 8 26.07 4.46 2.60
C ILE A 8 26.42 5.82 3.21
N GLN A 9 27.54 6.42 2.82
CA GLN A 9 27.94 7.73 3.34
C GLN A 9 26.94 8.82 2.97
N ASN A 10 26.38 8.78 1.76
CA ASN A 10 25.34 9.71 1.34
C ASN A 10 24.05 9.55 2.17
N ILE A 11 23.64 8.31 2.49
CA ILE A 11 22.50 8.04 3.38
C ILE A 11 22.77 8.61 4.77
N LYS A 12 23.92 8.29 5.37
CA LYS A 12 24.29 8.76 6.72
C LYS A 12 24.32 10.29 6.78
N LYS A 13 24.92 10.94 5.79
CA LYS A 13 24.92 12.41 5.67
C LYS A 13 23.50 12.97 5.62
N GLY A 14 22.61 12.36 4.84
CA GLY A 14 21.21 12.79 4.78
C GLY A 14 20.48 12.60 6.11
N PHE A 15 20.72 11.48 6.80
CA PHE A 15 20.13 11.20 8.10
C PHE A 15 20.63 12.16 9.18
N ASP A 16 21.93 12.48 9.22
CA ASP A 16 22.50 13.39 10.22
C ASP A 16 22.08 14.84 10.01
N ALA A 17 21.70 15.21 8.79
CA ALA A 17 21.11 16.52 8.48
C ALA A 17 19.63 16.64 8.86
N SER A 18 18.97 15.55 9.28
CA SER A 18 17.54 15.52 9.58
C SER A 18 17.27 15.21 11.05
N SER A 19 16.28 15.88 11.63
CA SER A 19 15.75 15.57 12.97
C SER A 19 14.61 14.54 12.95
N LYS A 20 14.24 14.05 11.75
CA LYS A 20 13.14 13.10 11.56
C LYS A 20 13.54 11.68 11.94
N GLU A 21 12.53 10.81 12.06
CA GLU A 21 12.75 9.40 12.31
C GLU A 21 13.56 8.77 11.17
N LYS A 22 14.71 8.15 11.49
CA LYS A 22 15.62 7.54 10.52
C LYS A 22 15.20 6.11 10.20
N LEU A 23 14.91 5.83 8.93
CA LEU A 23 14.48 4.52 8.44
C LEU A 23 15.45 3.99 7.38
N LEU A 24 15.68 2.68 7.32
CA LEU A 24 16.38 2.06 6.19
C LEU A 24 15.50 1.03 5.51
N CYS A 25 15.17 1.24 4.23
CA CYS A 25 14.49 0.25 3.41
C CYS A 25 15.50 -0.71 2.80
N LEU A 26 15.28 -2.00 3.02
CA LEU A 26 16.04 -3.07 2.41
C LEU A 26 15.09 -3.94 1.57
N SER A 27 15.35 -4.01 0.27
CA SER A 27 14.50 -4.71 -0.70
C SER A 27 15.28 -5.60 -1.65
N THR A 28 14.55 -6.52 -2.27
CA THR A 28 15.03 -7.28 -3.42
C THR A 28 14.24 -6.91 -4.68
N THR A 29 14.70 -7.32 -5.86
CA THR A 29 14.02 -7.02 -7.13
C THR A 29 14.01 -8.21 -8.06
N ALA A 30 12.92 -8.38 -8.81
CA ALA A 30 12.77 -9.40 -9.84
C ALA A 30 13.30 -8.93 -11.22
N ASN A 31 13.59 -7.64 -11.38
CA ASN A 31 14.09 -7.10 -12.63
C ASN A 31 15.59 -7.44 -12.75
N LEU A 32 15.91 -8.36 -13.65
CA LEU A 32 17.27 -8.86 -13.88
C LEU A 32 18.20 -7.82 -14.50
N ASN A 33 17.65 -6.74 -15.07
CA ASN A 33 18.42 -5.65 -15.65
C ASN A 33 18.99 -4.69 -14.59
N ASN A 34 18.55 -4.81 -13.33
CA ASN A 34 19.08 -4.01 -12.23
C ASN A 34 20.46 -4.53 -11.78
N PRO A 35 21.36 -3.63 -11.34
CA PRO A 35 22.65 -4.01 -10.77
C PRO A 35 22.46 -4.78 -9.45
N ASP A 36 23.54 -5.45 -9.01
CA ASP A 36 23.55 -6.26 -7.77
C ASP A 36 23.17 -5.46 -6.52
N VAL A 37 23.51 -4.18 -6.53
CA VAL A 37 23.17 -3.21 -5.50
C VAL A 37 22.82 -1.91 -6.18
N PHE A 38 21.70 -1.31 -5.80
CA PHE A 38 21.45 0.09 -6.15
C PHE A 38 20.78 0.86 -5.03
N PHE A 39 21.16 2.13 -4.97
CA PHE A 39 20.56 3.10 -4.07
C PHE A 39 19.35 3.75 -4.74
N GLY A 40 18.17 3.51 -4.19
CA GLY A 40 16.90 4.07 -4.65
C GLY A 40 16.66 5.51 -4.21
N GLY A 41 17.68 6.19 -3.69
CA GLY A 41 17.62 7.57 -3.20
C GLY A 41 17.18 7.68 -1.73
N ILE A 42 17.22 8.91 -1.24
CA ILE A 42 16.62 9.30 0.04
C ILE A 42 15.16 9.67 -0.19
N ARG A 43 14.29 9.16 0.67
CA ARG A 43 12.85 9.39 0.69
C ARG A 43 12.50 10.12 1.97
N GLU A 44 11.76 11.20 1.85
CA GLU A 44 11.39 12.02 3.01
C GLU A 44 9.88 12.16 3.09
N THR A 45 9.33 11.94 4.28
CA THR A 45 7.93 12.18 4.62
C THR A 45 7.84 13.34 5.63
N THR A 46 6.65 13.64 6.15
CA THR A 46 6.51 14.69 7.17
C THR A 46 7.20 14.30 8.47
N THR A 47 7.23 13.01 8.80
CA THR A 47 7.68 12.45 10.08
C THR A 47 8.99 11.67 10.00
N SER A 48 9.42 11.26 8.80
CA SER A 48 10.55 10.33 8.63
C SER A 48 11.47 10.69 7.46
N ILE A 49 12.71 10.19 7.52
CA ILE A 49 13.68 10.17 6.44
C ILE A 49 14.17 8.73 6.24
N ALA A 50 14.22 8.27 4.99
CA ALA A 50 14.51 6.89 4.67
C ALA A 50 15.54 6.75 3.55
N GLY A 51 16.55 5.93 3.78
CA GLY A 51 17.46 5.46 2.72
C GLY A 51 16.88 4.18 2.12
N ASN A 52 16.84 4.07 0.79
CA ASN A 52 16.34 2.87 0.12
C ASN A 52 17.47 2.14 -0.60
N ILE A 53 17.73 0.89 -0.20
CA ILE A 53 18.76 0.06 -0.81
C ILE A 53 18.11 -1.22 -1.33
N ILE A 54 18.37 -1.51 -2.60
CA ILE A 54 17.97 -2.76 -3.24
C ILE A 54 19.20 -3.61 -3.45
N VAL A 55 19.09 -4.88 -3.06
CA VAL A 55 20.20 -5.83 -2.98
C VAL A 55 19.84 -7.17 -3.61
N ARG A 56 20.85 -7.88 -4.11
CA ARG A 56 20.71 -9.22 -4.70
C ARG A 56 21.51 -10.32 -3.98
N THR A 57 22.40 -9.96 -3.05
CA THR A 57 23.27 -10.93 -2.36
C THR A 57 23.17 -10.82 -0.85
N LEU A 58 23.32 -11.96 -0.16
CA LEU A 58 23.29 -12.04 1.31
C LEU A 58 24.47 -11.31 1.95
N ASP A 59 25.66 -11.41 1.38
CA ASP A 59 26.86 -10.73 1.90
C ASP A 59 26.66 -9.20 1.96
N THR A 60 26.00 -8.63 0.96
CA THR A 60 25.68 -7.19 0.96
C THR A 60 24.63 -6.86 2.01
N ILE A 61 23.63 -7.72 2.20
CA ILE A 61 22.60 -7.55 3.24
C ILE A 61 23.25 -7.52 4.62
N GLU A 62 24.16 -8.45 4.90
CA GLU A 62 24.88 -8.53 6.18
C GLU A 62 25.66 -7.25 6.45
N TYR A 63 26.46 -6.81 5.49
CA TYR A 63 27.24 -5.57 5.59
C TYR A 63 26.36 -4.34 5.88
N ILE A 64 25.22 -4.22 5.18
CA ILE A 64 24.28 -3.12 5.41
C ILE A 64 23.67 -3.19 6.81
N ILE A 65 23.24 -4.37 7.26
CA ILE A 65 22.67 -4.54 8.60
C ILE A 65 23.69 -4.14 9.66
N GLU A 66 24.90 -4.67 9.60
CA GLU A 66 25.98 -4.34 10.56
C GLU A 66 26.29 -2.84 10.59
N THR A 67 26.23 -2.18 9.43
CA THR A 67 26.56 -0.76 9.28
C THR A 67 25.49 0.18 9.86
N PHE A 68 24.22 -0.23 9.82
CA PHE A 68 23.07 0.62 10.19
C PHE A 68 22.36 0.19 11.48
N ASP A 69 22.63 -1.00 12.02
CA ASP A 69 21.99 -1.47 13.26
C ASP A 69 22.39 -0.62 14.47
N GLY A 70 21.39 0.00 15.08
CA GLY A 70 21.52 0.99 16.14
C GLY A 70 21.78 2.43 15.65
N TYR A 71 22.02 2.64 14.35
CA TYR A 71 22.13 3.97 13.75
C TYR A 71 20.78 4.47 13.23
N VAL A 72 19.94 3.58 12.71
CA VAL A 72 18.56 3.88 12.32
C VAL A 72 17.58 3.49 13.40
N SER A 73 16.43 4.17 13.46
CA SER A 73 15.37 3.75 14.38
C SER A 73 14.69 2.48 13.92
N TYR A 74 14.49 2.35 12.60
CA TYR A 74 13.84 1.21 11.98
C TYR A 74 14.56 0.70 10.73
N PHE A 75 14.62 -0.62 10.60
CA PHE A 75 14.72 -1.28 9.30
C PHE A 75 13.31 -1.58 8.77
N LEU A 76 13.09 -1.22 7.52
CA LEU A 76 11.95 -1.65 6.72
C LEU A 76 12.45 -2.79 5.84
N ILE A 77 11.92 -3.99 6.04
CA ILE A 77 12.37 -5.22 5.39
C ILE A 77 11.30 -5.73 4.42
N ASP A 78 11.68 -5.90 3.16
CA ASP A 78 10.84 -6.53 2.14
C ASP A 78 10.60 -8.01 2.48
N CYS A 79 9.33 -8.39 2.64
CA CYS A 79 8.91 -9.76 2.92
C CYS A 79 8.51 -10.55 1.66
N GLU A 80 8.64 -9.96 0.47
CA GLU A 80 8.32 -10.64 -0.79
C GLU A 80 9.53 -11.38 -1.36
N ILE A 81 9.29 -12.59 -1.87
CA ILE A 81 10.31 -13.39 -2.57
C ILE A 81 10.29 -12.99 -4.05
N LYS A 82 11.39 -12.41 -4.53
CA LYS A 82 11.49 -11.85 -5.90
C LYS A 82 12.65 -12.39 -6.71
N ASN A 83 13.69 -12.90 -6.04
CA ASN A 83 14.92 -13.34 -6.66
C ASN A 83 15.53 -14.50 -5.86
N GLU A 84 16.82 -14.76 -6.07
CA GLU A 84 17.54 -15.87 -5.45
C GLU A 84 17.74 -15.71 -3.94
N VAL A 85 17.46 -14.53 -3.37
CA VAL A 85 17.42 -14.34 -1.90
C VAL A 85 16.12 -14.94 -1.39
N PRO A 86 16.16 -16.12 -0.73
CA PRO A 86 14.95 -16.92 -0.52
C PRO A 86 14.05 -16.35 0.57
N ASN A 87 14.60 -15.66 1.57
CA ASN A 87 13.83 -15.03 2.64
C ASN A 87 14.65 -13.91 3.32
N LEU A 88 14.51 -12.68 2.80
CA LEU A 88 15.16 -11.51 3.37
C LEU A 88 14.67 -11.22 4.79
N GLU A 89 13.38 -11.36 5.05
CA GLU A 89 12.76 -11.15 6.36
C GLU A 89 13.40 -12.03 7.43
N ALA A 90 13.42 -13.34 7.23
CA ALA A 90 14.00 -14.28 8.18
C ALA A 90 15.49 -14.01 8.41
N TYR A 91 16.23 -13.66 7.36
CA TYR A 91 17.65 -13.35 7.46
C TYR A 91 17.92 -12.09 8.30
N ALA A 92 17.10 -11.04 8.11
CA ALA A 92 17.22 -9.77 8.82
C ALA A 92 16.81 -9.91 10.31
N LEU A 93 15.75 -10.66 10.60
CA LEU A 93 15.25 -10.90 11.96
C LEU A 93 16.29 -11.52 12.90
N THR A 94 17.22 -12.33 12.38
CA THR A 94 18.25 -12.97 13.21
C THR A 94 19.50 -12.12 13.43
N ARG A 95 19.62 -10.95 12.79
CA ARG A 95 20.86 -10.14 12.76
C ARG A 95 20.70 -8.71 13.24
N ILE A 96 19.50 -8.14 13.12
CA ILE A 96 19.21 -6.81 13.62
C ILE A 96 18.88 -6.95 15.12
N HIS A 97 19.68 -6.30 15.97
CA HIS A 97 19.57 -6.46 17.42
C HIS A 97 19.29 -5.14 18.16
N LYS A 98 19.65 -3.99 17.58
CA LYS A 98 19.54 -2.68 18.23
C LYS A 98 18.39 -1.85 17.66
N SER A 99 18.26 -1.82 16.35
CA SER A 99 17.18 -1.15 15.64
C SER A 99 15.91 -1.98 15.67
N LYS A 100 14.76 -1.33 15.50
CA LYS A 100 13.48 -2.04 15.38
C LYS A 100 13.29 -2.51 13.93
N ILE A 101 12.51 -3.56 13.73
CA ILE A 101 12.24 -4.14 12.41
C ILE A 101 10.77 -3.97 12.08
N LEU A 102 10.50 -3.63 10.83
CA LEU A 102 9.18 -3.61 10.23
C LEU A 102 9.22 -4.31 8.90
N VAL A 103 8.18 -5.09 8.64
CA VAL A 103 8.06 -5.85 7.41
C VAL A 103 7.10 -5.15 6.47
N TYR A 104 7.40 -5.16 5.18
CA TYR A 104 6.55 -4.55 4.18
C TYR A 104 6.56 -5.27 2.84
N LYS A 105 5.59 -4.92 1.99
CA LYS A 105 5.41 -5.49 0.65
C LYS A 105 5.54 -4.38 -0.40
N PRO A 106 6.71 -4.20 -1.04
CA PRO A 106 6.89 -3.16 -2.06
C PRO A 106 5.83 -3.18 -3.17
N ASN A 107 5.36 -4.36 -3.58
CA ASN A 107 4.32 -4.47 -4.59
C ASN A 107 3.02 -3.79 -4.18
N ASP A 108 2.67 -3.78 -2.89
CA ASP A 108 1.45 -3.11 -2.40
C ASP A 108 1.58 -1.59 -2.52
N PHE A 109 2.80 -1.04 -2.40
CA PHE A 109 3.04 0.39 -2.59
C PHE A 109 2.91 0.79 -4.03
N THR A 110 3.41 -0.06 -4.94
CA THR A 110 3.27 0.14 -6.38
C THR A 110 1.79 0.18 -6.77
N VAL A 111 1.00 -0.77 -6.25
CA VAL A 111 -0.44 -0.83 -6.51
C VAL A 111 -1.14 0.42 -5.95
N ALA A 112 -0.86 0.80 -4.68
CA ALA A 112 -1.45 2.00 -4.06
C ALA A 112 -1.04 3.30 -4.78
N SER A 113 0.21 3.41 -5.23
CA SER A 113 0.70 4.54 -6.02
C SER A 113 -0.05 4.67 -7.34
N LEU A 114 -0.26 3.56 -8.05
CA LEU A 114 -1.02 3.57 -9.31
C LEU A 114 -2.46 4.02 -9.06
N ASP A 115 -3.10 3.45 -8.05
CA ASP A 115 -4.49 3.77 -7.72
C ASP A 115 -4.68 5.26 -7.39
N MET A 116 -3.75 5.83 -6.64
CA MET A 116 -3.72 7.26 -6.32
C MET A 116 -3.47 8.12 -7.55
N LEU A 117 -2.49 7.75 -8.40
CA LEU A 117 -2.22 8.44 -9.67
C LEU A 117 -3.49 8.49 -10.53
N LEU A 118 -4.19 7.38 -10.68
CA LEU A 118 -5.43 7.29 -11.45
C LEU A 118 -6.57 8.07 -10.79
N ALA A 119 -6.68 8.07 -9.46
CA ALA A 119 -7.66 8.89 -8.76
C ALA A 119 -7.46 10.39 -9.04
N CYS A 120 -6.23 10.87 -8.99
CA CYS A 120 -5.92 12.28 -9.20
C CYS A 120 -6.02 12.71 -10.67
N THR A 121 -5.71 11.81 -11.62
CA THR A 121 -5.60 12.16 -13.05
C THR A 121 -6.82 11.76 -13.89
N ARG A 122 -7.60 10.78 -13.43
CA ARG A 122 -8.75 10.23 -14.18
C ARG A 122 -10.04 10.22 -13.36
N GLY A 123 -9.98 10.39 -12.04
CA GLY A 123 -11.15 10.37 -11.17
C GLY A 123 -11.86 9.02 -11.18
N SER A 124 -13.09 8.99 -11.71
CA SER A 124 -13.87 7.77 -11.84
C SER A 124 -13.32 6.87 -12.96
N LEU A 125 -13.19 5.58 -12.66
CA LEU A 125 -12.82 4.55 -13.63
C LEU A 125 -14.01 3.79 -14.19
N ARG A 126 -15.23 4.10 -13.74
CA ARG A 126 -16.46 3.41 -14.16
C ARG A 126 -16.60 3.44 -15.68
N GLY A 127 -16.67 2.26 -16.29
CA GLY A 127 -16.85 2.09 -17.73
C GLY A 127 -15.58 2.25 -18.58
N LYS A 128 -14.45 2.69 -18.02
CA LYS A 128 -13.18 2.80 -18.75
C LYS A 128 -12.61 1.39 -19.02
N LYS A 129 -11.99 1.22 -20.19
CA LYS A 129 -11.25 -0.01 -20.53
C LYS A 129 -9.80 0.13 -20.08
N VAL A 130 -9.36 -0.75 -19.19
CA VAL A 130 -7.97 -0.79 -18.71
C VAL A 130 -7.33 -2.09 -19.17
N ALA A 131 -6.36 -1.98 -20.06
CA ALA A 131 -5.57 -3.11 -20.52
C ALA A 131 -4.36 -3.32 -19.59
N ILE A 132 -4.15 -4.55 -19.13
CA ILE A 132 -3.04 -4.96 -18.29
C ILE A 132 -2.20 -5.98 -19.05
N VAL A 133 -0.94 -5.62 -19.31
CA VAL A 133 0.05 -6.46 -19.99
C VAL A 133 0.94 -7.08 -18.92
N GLY A 134 0.72 -8.36 -18.62
CA GLY A 134 1.37 -9.09 -17.53
C GLY A 134 0.46 -9.23 -16.31
N LEU A 135 0.11 -10.48 -15.98
CA LEU A 135 -0.76 -10.82 -14.84
C LEU A 135 0.03 -11.57 -13.75
N GLY A 136 1.21 -11.02 -13.42
CA GLY A 136 1.97 -11.42 -12.24
C GLY A 136 1.38 -10.86 -10.94
N ASN A 137 2.15 -10.88 -9.85
CA ASN A 137 1.71 -10.40 -8.52
C ASN A 137 1.13 -8.96 -8.57
N VAL A 138 1.91 -7.99 -9.08
CA VAL A 138 1.46 -6.59 -9.20
C VAL A 138 0.27 -6.45 -10.15
N GLY A 139 0.33 -7.05 -11.34
CA GLY A 139 -0.74 -6.98 -12.34
C GLY A 139 -2.07 -7.54 -11.83
N ALA A 140 -2.05 -8.65 -11.09
CA ALA A 140 -3.25 -9.25 -10.51
C ALA A 140 -3.86 -8.39 -9.39
N LYS A 141 -3.04 -7.79 -8.52
CA LYS A 141 -3.49 -6.85 -7.49
C LYS A 141 -4.13 -5.60 -8.10
N ILE A 142 -3.50 -5.04 -9.13
CA ILE A 142 -4.02 -3.91 -9.90
C ILE A 142 -5.35 -4.28 -10.58
N ALA A 143 -5.43 -5.45 -11.23
CA ALA A 143 -6.64 -5.91 -11.89
C ALA A 143 -7.83 -5.93 -10.93
N LEU A 144 -7.65 -6.52 -9.73
CA LEU A 144 -8.69 -6.55 -8.70
C LEU A 144 -9.08 -5.15 -8.25
N GLN A 145 -8.11 -4.32 -7.84
CA GLN A 145 -8.37 -2.98 -7.31
C GLN A 145 -9.07 -2.06 -8.32
N LEU A 146 -8.61 -2.06 -9.58
CA LEU A 146 -9.22 -1.22 -10.61
C LEU A 146 -10.59 -1.75 -11.05
N CYS A 147 -10.79 -3.07 -11.03
CA CYS A 147 -12.10 -3.67 -11.26
C CYS A 147 -13.10 -3.23 -10.19
N GLU A 148 -12.71 -3.21 -8.91
CA GLU A 148 -13.55 -2.72 -7.80
C GLU A 148 -13.85 -1.21 -7.88
N ARG A 149 -13.04 -0.45 -8.63
CA ARG A 149 -13.34 0.94 -9.01
C ARG A 149 -14.28 1.06 -10.23
N GLY A 150 -14.79 -0.06 -10.74
CA GLY A 150 -15.73 -0.16 -11.86
C GLY A 150 -15.07 -0.07 -13.24
N ALA A 151 -13.76 -0.29 -13.35
CA ALA A 151 -13.10 -0.40 -14.65
C ALA A 151 -13.39 -1.76 -15.31
N ASN A 152 -13.46 -1.77 -16.65
CA ASN A 152 -13.48 -3.00 -17.43
C ASN A 152 -12.03 -3.44 -17.67
N ILE A 153 -11.62 -4.55 -17.04
CA ILE A 153 -10.22 -4.98 -17.07
C ILE A 153 -10.01 -5.98 -18.20
N LEU A 154 -9.07 -5.67 -19.08
CA LEU A 154 -8.67 -6.50 -20.21
C LEU A 154 -7.23 -6.96 -19.96
N VAL A 155 -6.98 -8.26 -20.00
CA VAL A 155 -5.70 -8.81 -19.59
C VAL A 155 -5.06 -9.62 -20.71
N TYR A 156 -3.76 -9.41 -20.89
CA TYR A 156 -2.91 -10.35 -21.61
C TYR A 156 -1.73 -10.80 -20.75
N GLU A 157 -1.43 -12.09 -20.79
CA GLU A 157 -0.28 -12.71 -20.15
C GLU A 157 0.21 -13.86 -21.03
N ARG A 158 1.54 -14.03 -21.14
CA ARG A 158 2.14 -15.08 -21.98
C ARG A 158 1.75 -16.47 -21.49
N ALA A 159 1.73 -16.67 -20.17
CA ALA A 159 1.30 -17.93 -19.55
C ALA A 159 -0.24 -18.03 -19.51
N GLN A 160 -0.86 -18.39 -20.63
CA GLN A 160 -2.32 -18.38 -20.84
C GLN A 160 -3.10 -19.22 -19.83
N GLU A 161 -2.65 -20.43 -19.48
CA GLU A 161 -3.34 -21.26 -18.49
C GLU A 161 -3.29 -20.66 -17.08
N ARG A 162 -2.14 -20.08 -16.70
CA ARG A 162 -2.01 -19.34 -15.43
C ARG A 162 -2.93 -18.13 -15.41
N MET A 163 -2.99 -17.38 -16.52
CA MET A 163 -3.85 -16.21 -16.66
C MET A 163 -5.31 -16.57 -16.41
N LYS A 164 -5.82 -17.63 -17.07
CA LYS A 164 -7.20 -18.10 -16.90
C LYS A 164 -7.49 -18.44 -15.43
N ALA A 165 -6.61 -19.19 -14.77
CA ALA A 165 -6.78 -19.57 -13.38
C ALA A 165 -6.83 -18.35 -12.43
N VAL A 166 -5.92 -17.39 -12.62
CA VAL A 166 -5.91 -16.14 -11.82
C VAL A 166 -7.19 -15.34 -12.04
N ILE A 167 -7.62 -15.16 -13.29
CA ILE A 167 -8.83 -14.41 -13.64
C ILE A 167 -10.08 -15.03 -13.00
N VAL A 168 -10.22 -16.35 -13.03
CA VAL A 168 -11.32 -17.04 -12.35
C VAL A 168 -11.31 -16.72 -10.85
N GLY A 169 -10.14 -16.83 -10.21
CA GLY A 169 -10.00 -16.49 -8.79
C GLY A 169 -10.38 -15.04 -8.48
N LEU A 170 -9.89 -14.07 -9.26
CA LEU A 170 -10.19 -12.65 -9.07
C LEU A 170 -11.67 -12.33 -9.30
N ASN A 171 -12.30 -12.91 -10.33
CA ASN A 171 -13.71 -12.66 -10.61
C ASN A 171 -14.65 -13.27 -9.55
N ILE A 172 -14.22 -14.32 -8.84
CA ILE A 172 -14.96 -14.89 -7.71
C ILE A 172 -14.86 -13.99 -6.46
N THR A 173 -13.72 -13.33 -6.24
CA THR A 173 -13.47 -12.56 -5.01
C THR A 173 -13.83 -11.08 -5.11
N LYS A 174 -13.82 -10.50 -6.32
CA LYS A 174 -14.09 -9.08 -6.54
C LYS A 174 -15.48 -8.68 -6.02
N ARG A 175 -15.57 -7.46 -5.48
CA ARG A 175 -16.84 -6.79 -5.21
C ARG A 175 -17.10 -5.69 -6.25
N SER A 176 -17.43 -6.10 -7.47
CA SER A 176 -17.66 -5.18 -8.60
C SER A 176 -18.72 -5.69 -9.58
N ASP A 177 -19.38 -4.76 -10.26
CA ASP A 177 -20.30 -4.98 -11.39
C ASP A 177 -19.60 -5.14 -12.74
N THR A 178 -18.28 -4.94 -12.83
CA THR A 178 -17.49 -5.17 -14.06
C THR A 178 -16.70 -6.48 -14.01
N GLU A 179 -16.22 -6.97 -15.16
CA GLU A 179 -15.46 -8.21 -15.26
C GLU A 179 -13.98 -7.99 -15.58
N ILE A 180 -13.16 -8.94 -15.15
CA ILE A 180 -11.79 -9.11 -15.59
C ILE A 180 -11.79 -10.17 -16.71
N VAL A 181 -11.37 -9.79 -17.91
CA VAL A 181 -11.42 -10.63 -19.10
C VAL A 181 -10.02 -10.84 -19.66
N GLY A 182 -9.65 -12.10 -19.91
CA GLY A 182 -8.36 -12.47 -20.47
C GLY A 182 -8.45 -12.71 -21.97
N PHE A 183 -7.42 -12.32 -22.71
CA PHE A 183 -7.33 -12.49 -24.16
C PHE A 183 -6.15 -13.36 -24.57
N SER A 184 -6.33 -14.09 -25.68
CA SER A 184 -5.30 -14.96 -26.25
C SER A 184 -4.15 -14.20 -26.91
N THR A 185 -4.40 -12.96 -27.36
CA THR A 185 -3.38 -12.11 -27.97
C THR A 185 -3.29 -10.76 -27.27
N LEU A 186 -2.10 -10.16 -27.32
CA LEU A 186 -1.85 -8.85 -26.74
C LEU A 186 -2.67 -7.76 -27.44
N LEU A 187 -2.76 -7.81 -28.76
CA LEU A 187 -3.49 -6.80 -29.55
C LEU A 187 -4.98 -6.80 -29.23
N ASP A 188 -5.58 -7.97 -28.99
CA ASP A 188 -6.99 -8.05 -28.59
C ASP A 188 -7.22 -7.44 -27.20
N ALA A 189 -6.29 -7.67 -26.25
CA ALA A 189 -6.41 -7.12 -24.90
C ALA A 189 -6.30 -5.59 -24.86
N VAL A 190 -5.49 -5.00 -25.73
CA VAL A 190 -5.25 -3.55 -25.74
C VAL A 190 -6.21 -2.77 -26.64
N GLN A 191 -7.00 -3.47 -27.45
CA GLN A 191 -7.85 -2.86 -28.47
C GLN A 191 -8.81 -1.83 -27.87
N ASN A 192 -8.70 -0.58 -28.32
CA ASN A 192 -9.52 0.54 -27.85
C ASN A 192 -9.45 0.77 -26.31
N ALA A 193 -8.34 0.41 -25.66
CA ALA A 193 -8.15 0.67 -24.24
C ALA A 193 -8.01 2.19 -23.97
N ASP A 194 -8.58 2.65 -22.86
CA ASP A 194 -8.42 4.03 -22.35
C ASP A 194 -7.11 4.18 -21.57
N ILE A 195 -6.66 3.08 -20.95
CA ILE A 195 -5.45 3.00 -20.13
C ILE A 195 -4.75 1.69 -20.45
N VAL A 196 -3.43 1.74 -20.65
CA VAL A 196 -2.57 0.57 -20.84
C VAL A 196 -1.52 0.52 -19.75
N LEU A 197 -1.46 -0.60 -19.03
CA LEU A 197 -0.56 -0.83 -17.91
C LEU A 197 0.44 -1.92 -18.28
N GLY A 198 1.72 -1.55 -18.36
CA GLY A 198 2.81 -2.52 -18.52
C GLY A 198 3.23 -3.08 -17.17
N CYS A 199 2.96 -4.36 -16.92
CA CYS A 199 3.23 -5.05 -15.64
C CYS A 199 4.20 -6.24 -15.80
N THR A 200 5.13 -6.15 -16.75
CA THR A 200 6.16 -7.16 -17.05
C THR A 200 7.57 -6.64 -16.73
N PRO A 201 8.06 -6.77 -15.48
CA PRO A 201 9.27 -6.06 -15.05
C PRO A 201 10.49 -6.32 -15.92
N GLY A 202 11.06 -5.26 -16.52
CA GLY A 202 12.21 -5.33 -17.41
C GLY A 202 12.00 -6.07 -18.75
N ILE A 203 10.76 -6.46 -19.08
CA ILE A 203 10.43 -7.17 -20.32
C ILE A 203 9.58 -6.23 -21.19
N PRO A 204 10.13 -5.71 -22.30
CA PRO A 204 9.41 -4.81 -23.17
C PRO A 204 8.41 -5.58 -24.04
N ALA A 205 7.12 -5.38 -23.79
CA ALA A 205 6.02 -6.04 -24.50
C ALA A 205 5.11 -5.06 -25.23
N ILE A 206 5.14 -3.77 -24.87
CA ILE A 206 4.35 -2.72 -25.49
C ILE A 206 5.17 -2.13 -26.65
N ASP A 207 4.86 -2.57 -27.87
CA ASP A 207 5.51 -2.15 -29.11
C ASP A 207 4.65 -1.16 -29.92
N GLU A 208 5.14 -0.73 -31.08
CA GLU A 208 4.44 0.19 -31.99
C GLU A 208 3.06 -0.32 -32.42
N LYS A 209 2.87 -1.64 -32.55
CA LYS A 209 1.58 -2.22 -32.94
C LYS A 209 0.56 -2.12 -31.81
N VAL A 210 1.03 -2.28 -30.57
CA VAL A 210 0.20 -2.03 -29.38
C VAL A 210 -0.23 -0.56 -29.35
N ILE A 211 0.70 0.37 -29.59
CA ILE A 211 0.39 1.81 -29.65
C ILE A 211 -0.62 2.13 -30.77
N GLU A 212 -0.54 1.43 -31.89
CA GLU A 212 -1.47 1.57 -33.00
C GLU A 212 -2.91 1.13 -32.67
N CYS A 213 -3.09 0.18 -31.75
CA CYS A 213 -4.37 -0.46 -31.45
C CYS A 213 -5.16 0.19 -30.29
N ILE A 214 -4.53 1.09 -29.52
CA ILE A 214 -5.13 1.73 -28.35
C ILE A 214 -5.81 3.06 -28.73
N LYS A 215 -6.62 3.63 -27.84
CA LYS A 215 -7.29 4.91 -28.11
C LYS A 215 -6.26 6.04 -28.28
N GLU A 216 -6.57 7.01 -29.14
CA GLU A 216 -5.69 8.16 -29.45
C GLU A 216 -5.30 8.97 -28.20
N ASN A 217 -6.22 9.11 -27.24
CA ASN A 217 -6.01 9.80 -25.98
C ASN A 217 -5.76 8.85 -24.79
N ALA A 218 -5.34 7.60 -25.07
CA ALA A 218 -5.05 6.64 -24.02
C ALA A 218 -3.86 7.07 -23.17
N MET A 219 -3.91 6.70 -21.89
CA MET A 219 -2.79 6.83 -20.96
C MET A 219 -2.00 5.53 -20.93
N ILE A 220 -0.67 5.62 -21.04
CA ILE A 220 0.22 4.47 -20.94
C ILE A 220 1.03 4.62 -19.65
N ILE A 221 1.04 3.57 -18.82
CA ILE A 221 1.80 3.56 -17.57
C ILE A 221 2.70 2.33 -17.55
N ASP A 222 4.00 2.57 -17.54
CA ASP A 222 5.02 1.57 -17.28
C ASP A 222 5.10 1.32 -15.77
N VAL A 223 4.47 0.23 -15.31
CA VAL A 223 4.48 -0.21 -13.91
C VAL A 223 5.67 -1.14 -13.63
N GLY A 224 6.11 -1.90 -14.64
CA GLY A 224 7.19 -2.88 -14.54
C GLY A 224 8.60 -2.27 -14.60
N ASN A 225 8.74 -1.02 -15.04
CA ASN A 225 10.00 -0.37 -15.39
C ASN A 225 10.73 -1.12 -16.53
N GLY A 226 10.57 -0.63 -17.75
CA GLY A 226 11.11 -1.24 -18.97
C GLY A 226 10.10 -2.13 -19.69
N THR A 227 8.83 -1.72 -19.75
CA THR A 227 7.75 -2.50 -20.39
C THR A 227 7.42 -2.07 -21.82
N LEU A 228 7.93 -0.91 -22.26
CA LEU A 228 7.81 -0.43 -23.63
C LEU A 228 9.07 -0.72 -24.43
N THR A 229 8.91 -1.06 -25.71
CA THR A 229 10.04 -1.10 -26.66
C THR A 229 10.44 0.32 -27.08
N GLU A 230 11.64 0.49 -27.63
CA GLU A 230 12.09 1.77 -28.18
C GLU A 230 11.14 2.28 -29.28
N ASN A 231 10.72 1.40 -30.18
CA ASN A 231 9.75 1.73 -31.24
C ASN A 231 8.38 2.12 -30.67
N GLY A 232 7.91 1.43 -29.63
CA GLY A 232 6.68 1.79 -28.92
C GLY A 232 6.75 3.19 -28.31
N ILE A 233 7.89 3.55 -27.69
CA ILE A 233 8.11 4.89 -27.15
C ILE A 233 8.10 5.94 -28.28
N ILE A 234 8.77 5.66 -29.40
CA ILE A 234 8.85 6.58 -30.55
C ILE A 234 7.46 6.82 -31.13
N GLU A 235 6.67 5.77 -31.38
CA GLU A 235 5.34 5.89 -31.97
C GLU A 235 4.37 6.60 -31.01
N ALA A 236 4.42 6.30 -29.72
CA ALA A 236 3.58 6.97 -28.73
C ALA A 236 3.92 8.47 -28.60
N LYS A 237 5.20 8.85 -28.67
CA LYS A 237 5.62 10.26 -28.72
C LYS A 237 5.16 10.96 -29.99
N LYS A 238 5.28 10.29 -31.15
CA LYS A 238 4.81 10.82 -32.44
C LYS A 238 3.30 11.10 -32.44
N ARG A 239 2.54 10.30 -31.69
CA ARG A 239 1.10 10.48 -31.46
C ARG A 239 0.75 11.41 -30.30
N ASN A 240 1.74 12.02 -29.65
CA ASN A 240 1.56 12.90 -28.48
C ASN A 240 0.76 12.23 -27.34
N MET A 241 0.99 10.94 -27.12
CA MET A 241 0.31 10.18 -26.07
C MET A 241 0.92 10.44 -24.70
N GLU A 242 0.09 10.30 -23.67
CA GLU A 242 0.51 10.41 -22.28
C GLU A 242 1.20 9.13 -21.82
N ILE A 243 2.50 9.20 -21.55
CA ILE A 243 3.33 8.06 -21.11
C ILE A 243 3.94 8.38 -19.75
N HIS A 244 3.74 7.50 -18.78
CA HIS A 244 4.29 7.59 -17.43
C HIS A 244 5.13 6.38 -17.09
N VAL A 245 6.21 6.58 -16.34
CA VAL A 245 6.82 5.53 -15.54
C VAL A 245 6.29 5.68 -14.11
N LEU A 246 5.75 4.60 -13.55
CA LEU A 246 5.11 4.70 -12.25
C LEU A 246 6.14 4.90 -11.13
N SER A 247 6.00 5.99 -10.39
CA SER A 247 6.70 6.17 -9.12
C SER A 247 5.93 5.52 -7.97
N SER A 248 6.56 4.56 -7.28
CA SER A 248 6.02 3.92 -6.07
C SER A 248 6.05 4.84 -4.82
N PHE A 249 6.46 6.09 -4.98
CA PHE A 249 6.68 7.00 -3.86
C PHE A 249 5.40 7.41 -3.12
N GLY A 250 4.29 7.63 -3.85
CA GLY A 250 3.00 7.98 -3.22
C GLY A 250 2.49 6.89 -2.28
N GLY A 251 2.46 5.63 -2.73
CA GLY A 251 2.09 4.48 -1.91
C GLY A 251 3.05 4.25 -0.74
N TYR A 252 4.35 4.49 -0.95
CA TYR A 252 5.35 4.45 0.12
C TYR A 252 5.06 5.46 1.23
N ILE A 253 4.84 6.75 0.89
CA ILE A 253 4.53 7.79 1.88
C ILE A 253 3.28 7.39 2.67
N GLY A 254 2.22 7.00 1.97
CA GLY A 254 0.95 6.61 2.58
C GLY A 254 1.11 5.47 3.59
N MET A 255 1.91 4.46 3.26
CA MET A 255 2.16 3.36 4.19
C MET A 255 2.96 3.81 5.41
N ILE A 256 4.05 4.56 5.23
CA ILE A 256 4.93 4.98 6.34
C ILE A 256 4.19 5.87 7.33
N GLU A 257 3.45 6.87 6.84
CA GLU A 257 2.68 7.77 7.71
C GLU A 257 1.56 7.01 8.43
N ASN A 258 0.84 6.11 7.72
CA ASN A 258 -0.18 5.26 8.35
C ASN A 258 0.43 4.38 9.45
N TRP A 259 1.59 3.77 9.18
CA TRP A 259 2.24 2.90 10.13
C TRP A 259 2.72 3.63 11.39
N LEU A 260 3.39 4.78 11.22
CA LEU A 260 3.82 5.62 12.34
C LEU A 260 2.62 6.10 13.16
N PHE A 261 1.53 6.48 12.48
CA PHE A 261 0.29 6.89 13.12
C PHE A 261 -0.38 5.74 13.88
N GLN A 262 -0.50 4.55 13.28
CA GLN A 262 -1.11 3.37 13.90
C GLN A 262 -0.42 3.00 15.20
N ARG A 263 0.92 3.15 15.27
CA ARG A 263 1.64 2.92 16.52
C ARG A 263 1.29 3.89 17.63
N LYS A 264 1.22 5.17 17.29
CA LYS A 264 0.77 6.20 18.22
C LYS A 264 -0.67 5.91 18.68
N MET A 265 -1.53 5.42 17.78
CA MET A 265 -2.88 4.97 18.16
C MET A 265 -2.85 3.81 19.15
N LEU A 266 -2.02 2.79 18.92
CA LEU A 266 -1.92 1.62 19.81
C LEU A 266 -1.53 2.02 21.25
N GLU A 267 -0.68 3.04 21.43
CA GLU A 267 -0.32 3.58 22.75
C GLU A 267 -1.49 4.29 23.45
N GLY A 268 -2.46 4.78 22.66
CA GLY A 268 -3.69 5.43 23.10
C GLY A 268 -4.87 4.46 23.29
N ILE A 269 -4.76 3.20 22.90
CA ILE A 269 -5.82 2.20 23.10
C ILE A 269 -5.98 1.95 24.60
N ARG A 270 -7.07 2.46 25.16
CA ARG A 270 -7.38 2.42 26.59
C ARG A 270 -8.87 2.14 26.79
N GLN A 271 -9.21 1.69 27.99
CA GLN A 271 -10.58 1.58 28.44
C GLN A 271 -10.69 2.09 29.88
N LYS A 272 -11.83 2.70 30.21
CA LYS A 272 -12.19 3.05 31.58
C LYS A 272 -13.46 2.28 31.96
N LYS A 273 -13.37 1.44 32.98
CA LYS A 273 -14.49 0.62 33.45
C LYS A 273 -15.28 1.34 34.53
N PHE A 274 -16.59 1.23 34.45
CA PHE A 274 -17.55 1.64 35.47
C PHE A 274 -18.45 0.45 35.82
N GLU A 275 -19.23 0.56 36.89
CA GLU A 275 -20.26 -0.44 37.17
C GLU A 275 -21.28 -0.47 36.01
N GLY A 276 -21.37 -1.62 35.33
CA GLY A 276 -22.36 -1.88 34.27
C GLY A 276 -21.94 -1.51 32.84
N PHE A 277 -20.88 -0.71 32.64
CA PHE A 277 -20.37 -0.39 31.29
C PHE A 277 -18.89 0.04 31.32
N ALA A 278 -18.22 -0.02 30.17
CA ALA A 278 -16.93 0.61 29.96
C ALA A 278 -17.04 1.76 28.95
N VAL A 279 -16.17 2.76 29.09
CA VAL A 279 -15.89 3.75 28.06
C VAL A 279 -14.62 3.33 27.33
N ILE A 280 -14.72 3.20 26.01
CA ILE A 280 -13.65 2.68 25.15
C ILE A 280 -13.38 3.61 23.97
N VAL A 281 -12.19 3.49 23.38
CA VAL A 281 -11.81 4.15 22.12
C VAL A 281 -11.81 3.16 20.95
N PRO A 282 -11.80 3.63 19.69
CA PRO A 282 -11.69 2.76 18.52
C PRO A 282 -10.48 1.82 18.62
N GLY A 283 -10.70 0.55 18.27
CA GLY A 283 -9.69 -0.51 18.36
C GLY A 283 -9.88 -1.48 19.53
N ILE A 284 -10.85 -1.24 20.42
CA ILE A 284 -11.27 -2.19 21.47
C ILE A 284 -12.61 -2.81 21.10
N LEU A 285 -12.74 -4.13 21.24
CA LEU A 285 -14.02 -4.82 21.18
C LEU A 285 -14.82 -4.56 22.47
N GLY A 286 -15.81 -3.66 22.40
CA GLY A 286 -16.69 -3.36 23.52
C GLY A 286 -17.74 -4.44 23.77
N ALA A 287 -18.06 -4.67 25.04
CA ALA A 287 -19.24 -5.41 25.44
C ALA A 287 -20.51 -4.65 25.06
N ARG A 288 -21.66 -5.32 25.07
CA ARG A 288 -22.94 -4.66 24.81
C ARG A 288 -23.16 -3.54 25.84
N TYR A 289 -23.53 -2.36 25.36
CA TYR A 289 -23.69 -1.11 26.11
C TYR A 289 -22.40 -0.40 26.56
N ASP A 290 -21.22 -0.92 26.23
CA ASP A 290 -20.00 -0.11 26.35
C ASP A 290 -20.11 1.12 25.45
N ILE A 291 -19.51 2.22 25.86
CA ILE A 291 -19.66 3.53 25.24
C ILE A 291 -18.38 3.83 24.46
N LEU A 292 -18.49 3.91 23.14
CA LEU A 292 -17.40 4.24 22.24
C LEU A 292 -17.28 5.76 22.11
N VAL A 293 -16.12 6.30 22.47
CA VAL A 293 -15.79 7.72 22.41
C VAL A 293 -14.57 7.98 21.53
N ASP A 294 -14.34 9.23 21.15
CA ASP A 294 -13.17 9.65 20.39
C ASP A 294 -11.86 9.64 21.21
N SER A 295 -11.92 10.00 22.49
CA SER A 295 -10.80 9.92 23.45
C SER A 295 -11.33 9.71 24.87
N ILE A 296 -10.59 8.96 25.69
CA ILE A 296 -10.92 8.76 27.11
C ILE A 296 -10.45 9.92 27.98
N GLU A 297 -9.34 10.57 27.60
CA GLU A 297 -8.75 11.69 28.33
C GLU A 297 -9.55 12.99 28.14
N ASN A 298 -10.09 13.21 26.94
CA ASN A 298 -10.90 14.37 26.60
C ASN A 298 -12.00 13.97 25.62
N ILE A 299 -13.15 13.55 26.14
CA ILE A 299 -14.31 13.14 25.34
C ILE A 299 -14.90 14.39 24.66
N THR A 300 -14.72 14.51 23.33
CA THR A 300 -15.39 15.57 22.55
C THR A 300 -16.54 15.02 21.71
N ARG A 301 -16.59 13.70 21.53
CA ARG A 301 -17.63 13.02 20.77
C ARG A 301 -17.88 11.61 21.28
N VAL A 302 -19.15 11.29 21.46
CA VAL A 302 -19.61 9.90 21.61
C VAL A 302 -19.91 9.36 20.20
N ILE A 303 -19.22 8.29 19.81
CA ILE A 303 -19.38 7.65 18.51
C ILE A 303 -20.64 6.78 18.52
N GLY A 304 -20.84 6.02 19.60
CA GLY A 304 -21.99 5.14 19.77
C GLY A 304 -21.87 4.22 20.96
N LEU A 305 -22.88 3.38 21.15
CA LEU A 305 -22.83 2.29 22.13
C LEU A 305 -22.54 0.98 21.40
N CYS A 306 -21.74 0.12 22.00
CA CYS A 306 -21.36 -1.17 21.43
C CYS A 306 -22.51 -2.17 21.50
N ASP A 307 -22.65 -3.00 20.47
CA ASP A 307 -23.64 -4.08 20.42
C ASP A 307 -23.14 -5.41 21.06
N GLY A 308 -21.85 -5.47 21.41
CA GLY A 308 -21.17 -6.65 21.94
C GLY A 308 -20.64 -7.63 20.90
N LYS A 309 -20.73 -7.30 19.60
CA LYS A 309 -20.33 -8.15 18.46
C LYS A 309 -19.34 -7.46 17.52
N GLY A 310 -18.89 -6.27 17.88
CA GLY A 310 -17.92 -5.48 17.12
C GLY A 310 -18.53 -4.38 16.26
N ASP A 311 -19.82 -4.08 16.43
CA ASP A 311 -20.50 -2.97 15.76
C ASP A 311 -21.18 -2.02 16.76
N ILE A 312 -21.79 -0.96 16.23
CA ILE A 312 -22.52 0.05 16.98
C ILE A 312 -24.00 -0.31 17.03
N MET A 313 -24.56 -0.21 18.23
CA MET A 313 -25.97 -0.39 18.53
C MET A 313 -26.85 0.66 17.81
N PRO A 314 -28.06 0.29 17.35
CA PRO A 314 -29.00 1.24 16.79
C PRO A 314 -29.32 2.40 17.75
N ILE A 315 -29.39 3.62 17.22
CA ILE A 315 -29.55 4.86 18.01
C ILE A 315 -30.73 4.79 18.99
N ALA A 316 -31.88 4.24 18.58
CA ALA A 316 -33.07 4.15 19.43
C ALA A 316 -32.82 3.31 20.70
N GLU A 317 -32.10 2.19 20.56
CA GLU A 317 -31.74 1.33 21.69
C GLU A 317 -30.67 1.99 22.57
N ALA A 318 -29.68 2.63 21.95
CA ALA A 318 -28.62 3.34 22.66
C ALA A 318 -29.17 4.51 23.51
N LYS A 319 -30.11 5.30 22.97
CA LYS A 319 -30.77 6.39 23.73
C LYS A 319 -31.56 5.86 24.91
N LYS A 320 -32.26 4.74 24.76
CA LYS A 320 -33.01 4.11 25.85
C LYS A 320 -32.08 3.70 27.00
N PHE A 321 -30.98 3.01 26.70
CA PHE A 321 -30.00 2.64 27.72
C PHE A 321 -29.44 3.86 28.45
N LEU A 322 -29.02 4.90 27.71
CA LEU A 322 -28.45 6.11 28.32
C LEU A 322 -29.44 6.87 29.21
N GLN A 323 -30.74 6.76 28.96
CA GLN A 323 -31.78 7.32 29.82
C GLN A 323 -32.01 6.49 31.09
N GLU A 324 -31.81 5.18 31.02
CA GLU A 324 -32.09 4.22 32.11
C GLU A 324 -30.89 3.93 33.01
N VAL A 325 -29.66 4.14 32.52
CA VAL A 325 -28.43 3.83 33.27
C VAL A 325 -28.30 4.72 34.51
N GLN A 326 -28.02 4.08 35.65
CA GLN A 326 -27.92 4.74 36.94
C GLN A 326 -26.62 5.54 37.07
N GLU A 327 -26.76 6.79 37.54
CA GLU A 327 -25.63 7.62 37.93
C GLU A 327 -25.10 7.18 39.30
N THR A 328 -23.81 6.87 39.36
CA THR A 328 -23.06 6.62 40.59
C THR A 328 -22.05 7.76 40.79
N PRO A 329 -21.56 8.01 42.02
CA PRO A 329 -20.53 9.01 42.25
C PRO A 329 -19.28 8.83 41.36
N GLU A 330 -18.98 7.58 40.99
CA GLU A 330 -17.81 7.24 40.17
C GLU A 330 -18.01 7.54 38.68
N ASN A 331 -19.24 7.48 38.18
CA ASN A 331 -19.53 7.65 36.75
C ASN A 331 -20.24 8.97 36.39
N LYS A 332 -20.72 9.74 37.38
CA LYS A 332 -21.60 10.91 37.19
C LYS A 332 -21.10 11.88 36.12
N ASP A 333 -19.90 12.43 36.29
CA ASP A 333 -19.37 13.46 35.38
C ASP A 333 -19.16 12.92 33.96
N THR A 334 -18.74 11.66 33.86
CA THR A 334 -18.53 10.98 32.57
C THR A 334 -19.87 10.72 31.87
N LEU A 335 -20.85 10.22 32.60
CA LEU A 335 -22.18 9.92 32.08
C LEU A 335 -22.95 11.19 31.70
N GLU A 336 -22.80 12.28 32.46
CA GLU A 336 -23.36 13.59 32.13
C GLU A 336 -22.76 14.12 30.83
N THR A 337 -21.43 14.07 30.68
CA THR A 337 -20.74 14.44 29.43
C THR A 337 -21.25 13.61 28.24
N ILE A 338 -21.38 12.29 28.42
CA ILE A 338 -21.85 11.38 27.37
C ILE A 338 -23.31 11.69 26.98
N LYS A 339 -24.19 11.90 27.96
CA LYS A 339 -25.59 12.27 27.71
C LYS A 339 -25.67 13.59 26.94
N GLN A 340 -24.87 14.60 27.30
CA GLN A 340 -24.83 15.89 26.59
C GLN A 340 -24.35 15.75 25.13
N LEU A 341 -23.40 14.86 24.87
CA LEU A 341 -22.83 14.69 23.54
C LEU A 341 -23.64 13.76 22.63
N TYR A 342 -24.49 12.90 23.18
CA TYR A 342 -25.14 11.82 22.43
C TYR A 342 -26.68 11.88 22.35
N LEU A 343 -27.36 12.54 23.31
CA LEU A 343 -28.82 12.63 23.34
C LEU A 343 -29.35 13.83 22.56
#